data_AF-M1E7K1-F1
#
_entry.id   AF-M1E7K1-F1
#
_cell.length_a   1.000
_cell.length_b   1.000
_cell.length_c   1.000
_cell.angle_alpha   90.00
_cell.angle_beta   90.00
_cell.angle_gamma   90.00
#
_symmetry.space_group_name_H-M   'P 1'
#
loop_
_entity.id
_entity.type
_entity.pdbx_description
1 polymer ?
#
loop_
_entity_poly.entity_id
_entity_poly.type
_entity_poly.pdbx_seq_one_letter_code
_entity_poly.pdbx_strand_id
1 'polypeptide(L)' 'MYTKDTPVEDVLCSPGAATFFVERGISPFSCSGAFPGTLGSFLEQKQVKDIDAFIQELNSALSDIPKAESI' A
#
# COMPACT_ATOMS: atom_id res chain seq x y z
N MET A 1 9.86 -0.86 -5.26
CA MET A 1 9.98 -1.30 -3.86
C MET A 1 9.65 -0.09 -2.99
N TYR A 2 8.63 -0.22 -2.15
CA TYR A 2 8.08 0.82 -1.30
C TYR A 2 8.76 0.87 0.05
N THR A 3 8.76 2.06 0.64
CA THR A 3 9.29 2.36 1.96
C THR A 3 8.27 3.16 2.77
N LYS A 4 8.53 3.37 4.06
CA LYS A 4 7.70 4.21 4.94
C LYS A 4 7.50 5.63 4.43
N ASP A 5 8.42 6.14 3.63
CA ASP A 5 8.41 7.50 3.09
C ASP A 5 7.67 7.61 1.75
N THR A 6 7.27 6.47 1.15
CA THR A 6 6.51 6.46 -0.11
C THR A 6 5.12 7.06 0.13
N PRO A 7 4.65 8.01 -0.70
CA PRO A 7 3.27 8.47 -0.68
C PRO A 7 2.28 7.31 -0.86
N VAL A 8 1.16 7.32 -0.12
CA VAL A 8 0.13 6.27 -0.26
C VAL A 8 -0.44 6.24 -1.69
N GLU A 9 -0.57 7.40 -2.32
CA GLU A 9 -1.02 7.52 -3.72
C GLU A 9 -0.13 6.72 -4.67
N ASP A 10 1.19 6.86 -4.58
CA ASP A 10 2.15 6.15 -5.43
C ASP A 10 2.09 4.63 -5.23
N VAL A 11 1.83 4.18 -3.99
CA VAL A 11 1.60 2.76 -3.70
C VAL A 11 0.35 2.26 -4.42
N LEU A 12 -0.74 3.02 -4.39
CA LEU A 12 -2.02 2.65 -4.99
C LEU A 12 -2.01 2.69 -6.52
N CYS A 13 -1.04 3.35 -7.15
CA CYS A 13 -0.80 3.23 -8.59
C CYS A 13 -0.37 1.82 -9.02
N SER A 14 0.07 0.97 -8.08
CA SER A 14 0.40 -0.42 -8.41
C SER A 14 -0.85 -1.31 -8.52
N PRO A 15 -0.95 -2.10 -9.61
CA PRO A 15 -1.96 -3.14 -9.73
C PRO A 15 -1.95 -4.05 -8.49
N GLY A 16 -3.12 -4.25 -7.90
CA GLY A 16 -3.30 -5.13 -6.74
C GLY A 16 -2.94 -4.51 -5.38
N ALA A 17 -2.35 -3.31 -5.33
CA ALA A 17 -2.03 -2.65 -4.06
C ALA A 17 -3.30 -2.40 -3.23
N ALA A 18 -4.34 -1.83 -3.84
CA ALA A 18 -5.61 -1.60 -3.16
C ALA A 18 -6.23 -2.91 -2.62
N THR A 19 -6.20 -3.98 -3.41
CA THR A 19 -6.68 -5.32 -3.00
C THR A 19 -5.90 -5.84 -1.80
N PHE A 20 -4.56 -5.75 -1.84
CA PHE A 20 -3.69 -6.18 -0.74
C PHE A 20 -4.05 -5.52 0.60
N PHE A 21 -4.35 -4.21 0.60
CA PHE A 21 -4.79 -3.50 1.79
C PHE A 21 -6.18 -3.96 2.26
N VAL A 22 -7.14 -4.08 1.33
CA VAL A 22 -8.52 -4.48 1.63
C VAL A 22 -8.59 -5.90 2.21
N GLU A 23 -7.81 -6.85 1.69
CA GLU A 23 -7.71 -8.21 2.23
C GLU A 23 -7.21 -8.26 3.68
N ARG A 24 -6.45 -7.24 4.11
CA ARG A 24 -5.97 -7.06 5.48
C ARG A 24 -6.91 -6.21 6.34
N GLY A 25 -8.11 -5.89 5.83
CA GLY A 25 -9.10 -5.07 6.52
C GLY A 25 -8.73 -3.59 6.62
N ILE A 26 -7.78 -3.13 5.81
CA ILE A 26 -7.28 -1.76 5.83
C ILE A 26 -7.78 -1.06 4.57
N SER A 27 -8.51 0.05 4.72
CA SER A 27 -8.81 0.93 3.58
C SER A 27 -7.69 1.97 3.43
N PRO A 28 -6.99 2.01 2.27
CA PRO A 28 -5.99 3.01 1.95
C PRO A 28 -6.61 4.30 1.38
N PHE A 29 -7.94 4.39 1.34
CA PHE A 29 -8.69 5.54 0.84
C PHE A 29 -9.24 6.41 1.99
N SER A 30 -9.29 7.70 1.73
CA SER A 30 -10.02 8.73 2.49
C SER A 30 -11.32 9.11 1.76
N CYS A 31 -12.10 10.02 2.32
CA CYS A 31 -13.33 10.52 1.67
C CYS A 31 -13.08 11.19 0.31
N SER A 32 -11.85 11.57 -0.02
CA SER A 32 -11.51 12.32 -1.24
C SER A 32 -10.55 11.58 -2.19
N GLY A 33 -10.26 10.29 -1.95
CA GLY A 33 -9.30 9.53 -2.78
C GLY A 33 -8.30 8.76 -1.92
N ALA A 34 -7.04 8.68 -2.34
CA ALA A 34 -5.98 8.06 -1.53
C ALA A 34 -5.85 8.76 -0.16
N PHE A 35 -5.36 8.04 0.83
CA PHE A 35 -5.00 8.65 2.11
C PHE A 35 -3.88 9.69 1.88
N PRO A 36 -4.03 10.93 2.37
CA PRO A 36 -3.00 11.94 2.21
C PRO A 36 -1.82 11.67 3.15
N GLY A 37 -0.62 11.49 2.58
CA GLY A 37 0.61 11.31 3.35
C GLY A 37 1.41 10.09 2.93
N THR A 38 2.35 9.69 3.79
CA THR A 38 3.26 8.58 3.53
C THR A 38 2.68 7.25 4.03
N LEU A 39 3.17 6.15 3.47
CA LEU A 39 2.80 4.79 3.83
C LEU A 39 3.06 4.51 5.32
N GLY A 40 4.17 5.00 5.87
CA GLY A 40 4.50 4.88 7.28
C GLY A 40 3.44 5.53 8.17
N SER A 41 3.16 6.82 7.97
CA SER A 41 2.17 7.55 8.78
C SER A 41 0.77 6.98 8.65
N PHE A 42 0.41 6.49 7.47
CA PHE A 42 -0.84 5.78 7.26
C PHE A 42 -0.91 4.49 8.10
N LEU A 43 0.12 3.64 8.05
CA LEU A 43 0.15 2.37 8.78
C LEU A 43 0.19 2.58 10.31
N GLU A 44 0.86 3.63 10.77
CA GLU A 44 0.82 4.07 12.18
C GLU A 44 -0.61 4.44 12.60
N GLN A 45 -1.32 5.24 11.79
CA GLN A 45 -2.71 5.62 12.06
C GLN A 45 -3.65 4.40 12.07
N LYS A 46 -3.37 3.39 11.23
CA LYS A 46 -4.09 2.11 11.22
C LYS A 46 -3.65 1.17 12.35
N GLN A 47 -2.74 1.61 13.21
CA GLN A 47 -2.22 0.86 14.36
C GLN A 47 -1.61 -0.49 13.95
N VAL A 48 -0.99 -0.54 12.77
CA VAL A 48 -0.23 -1.70 12.33
C VAL A 48 0.99 -1.84 13.23
N LYS A 49 1.09 -2.98 13.92
CA LYS A 49 2.09 -3.20 14.97
C LYS A 49 3.51 -3.29 14.42
N ASP A 50 3.67 -3.90 13.25
CA ASP A 50 4.95 -4.08 12.58
C ASP A 50 4.86 -3.53 11.16
N ILE A 51 5.24 -2.26 11.02
CA ILE A 51 5.15 -1.51 9.77
C ILE A 51 6.17 -2.05 8.77
N ASP A 52 7.37 -2.40 9.22
CA ASP A 52 8.43 -2.90 8.33
C ASP A 52 8.04 -4.26 7.75
N ALA A 53 7.50 -5.17 8.57
CA ALA A 53 6.97 -6.45 8.09
C ALA A 53 5.82 -6.26 7.10
N PHE A 54 4.88 -5.35 7.38
CA PHE A 54 3.78 -5.05 6.46
C PHE A 54 4.29 -4.55 5.10
N ILE A 55 5.26 -3.63 5.10
CA ILE A 55 5.85 -3.08 3.87
C ILE A 55 6.61 -4.19 3.11
N GLN A 56 7.27 -5.10 3.80
CA GLN A 56 7.94 -6.23 3.18
C GLN A 56 6.96 -7.19 2.50
N GLU A 57 5.83 -7.51 3.15
CA GLU A 57 4.76 -8.32 2.57
C GLU A 57 4.14 -7.63 1.34
N LEU A 58 3.85 -6.33 1.44
CA LEU A 58 3.33 -5.52 0.32
C LEU A 58 4.28 -5.60 -0.88
N ASN A 59 5.57 -5.36 -0.65
CA ASN A 59 6.57 -5.42 -1.71
C ASN A 59 6.67 -6.80 -2.35
N SER A 60 6.59 -7.86 -1.55
CA SER A 60 6.61 -9.24 -2.05
C SER A 60 5.38 -9.52 -2.90
N ALA A 61 4.19 -9.24 -2.36
CA ALA A 61 2.92 -9.48 -3.04
C ALA A 61 2.81 -8.74 -4.37
N LEU A 62 3.31 -7.51 -4.47
CA LEU A 62 3.25 -6.72 -5.70
C LEU A 62 4.37 -7.04 -6.70
N SER A 63 5.43 -7.74 -6.28
CA SER A 63 6.47 -8.22 -7.19
C SER A 63 6.03 -9.45 -7.96
N ASP A 64 5.14 -10.27 -7.39
CA ASP A 64 4.57 -11.47 -8.01
C ASP A 64 3.39 -11.18 -8.96
N ILE A 65 2.85 -9.96 -8.94
CA ILE A 65 1.81 -9.56 -9.88
C ILE A 65 2.49 -9.16 -11.19
N PRO A 66 2.23 -9.87 -12.32
CA PRO A 66 2.70 -9.40 -13.60
C PRO A 66 2.14 -8.00 -13.83
N LYS A 67 3.01 -7.00 -13.96
CA LYS A 67 2.60 -5.67 -14.39
C LYS A 67 1.84 -5.88 -15.69
N ALA A 68 0.55 -5.55 -15.70
CA ALA A 68 -0.26 -5.66 -16.90
C ALA A 68 0.48 -4.94 -18.03
N GLU A 69 1.00 -5.70 -18.98
CA GLU A 69 1.63 -5.13 -20.15
C GLU A 69 0.57 -4.30 -20.86
N SER A 70 0.87 -3.03 -21.07
CA SER A 70 0.03 -2.14 -21.86
C SER A 70 -0.12 -2.74 -23.26
N ILE A 71 -1.33 -3.19 -23.58
CA ILE A 71 -1.74 -3.59 -24.93
C ILE A 71 -2.01 -2.35 -25.76
#